data_AF-Q9XBQ2-F1
#
_entry.id   AF-Q9XBQ2-F1
#
_cell.length_a   1.000
_cell.length_b   1.000
_cell.length_c   1.000
_cell.angle_alpha   90.00
_cell.angle_beta   90.00
_cell.angle_gamma   90.00
#
_symmetry.space_group_name_H-M   'P 1'
#
loop_
_entity.id
_entity.type
_entity.pdbx_description
1 polymer ?
#
loop_
_entity_poly.entity_id
_entity_poly.type
_entity_poly.pdbx_seq_one_letter_code
_entity_poly.pdbx_strand_id
1 'polypeptide(L)'
;LESAKKTLVEESSFDTDDLPDEIDLASSEYAQSMVFRLRDREKFLLQKIEKALVRIEDGTFGVCERCEEDISPKRLDARPVTTLCIRCKEEQEKKEKSYG
;
A
#
# COMPACT_ATOMS: atom_id res chain seq x y z
N LEU A 1 26.22 -26.34 -7.40
CA LEU A 1 27.16 -25.76 -6.40
C LEU A 1 27.99 -24.62 -6.99
N GLU A 2 28.50 -24.74 -8.22
CA GLU A 2 29.18 -23.63 -8.92
C GLU A 2 28.29 -22.41 -9.20
N SER A 3 27.03 -22.59 -9.59
CA SER A 3 26.12 -21.44 -9.81
C SER A 3 25.89 -20.62 -8.55
N ALA A 4 25.84 -21.24 -7.36
CA ALA A 4 25.69 -20.53 -6.09
C ALA A 4 26.97 -19.77 -5.70
N LYS A 5 28.16 -20.32 -6.03
CA LYS A 5 29.43 -19.61 -5.87
C LYS A 5 29.57 -18.44 -6.85
N LYS A 6 29.07 -18.61 -8.08
CA LYS A 6 29.09 -17.56 -9.11
C LYS A 6 28.22 -16.37 -8.69
N THR A 7 27.01 -16.62 -8.20
CA THR A 7 26.14 -15.59 -7.61
C THR A 7 26.82 -14.85 -6.45
N LEU A 8 27.53 -15.54 -5.56
CA LEU A 8 28.22 -14.92 -4.42
C LEU A 8 29.45 -14.06 -4.80
N VAL A 9 30.10 -14.32 -5.94
CA VAL A 9 31.31 -13.62 -6.36
C VAL A 9 30.99 -12.49 -7.35
N GLU A 10 30.02 -12.68 -8.24
CA GLU A 10 29.65 -11.70 -9.28
C GLU A 10 28.57 -10.70 -8.81
N GLU A 11 27.68 -11.04 -7.87
CA GLU A 11 26.73 -10.04 -7.30
C GLU A 11 27.29 -9.25 -6.13
N SER A 12 28.51 -9.58 -5.65
CA SER A 12 29.16 -8.85 -4.55
C SER A 12 30.07 -7.71 -5.02
N SER A 13 30.30 -7.56 -6.34
CA SER A 13 30.91 -6.35 -6.89
C SER A 13 29.83 -5.30 -7.05
N PHE A 14 29.49 -4.63 -5.95
CA PHE A 14 28.94 -3.29 -6.04
C PHE A 14 30.07 -2.41 -6.60
N ASP A 15 29.95 -1.99 -7.87
CA ASP A 15 30.90 -1.05 -8.43
C ASP A 15 30.89 0.21 -7.56
N THR A 16 32.06 0.65 -7.11
CA THR A 16 32.15 1.84 -6.24
C THR A 16 31.64 3.11 -6.93
N ASP A 17 31.58 3.10 -8.27
CA ASP A 17 30.96 4.15 -9.09
C ASP A 17 29.42 4.12 -9.07
N ASP A 18 28.79 3.02 -8.66
CA ASP A 18 27.32 2.92 -8.46
C ASP A 18 26.89 3.38 -7.05
N LEU A 19 27.84 3.59 -6.13
CA LEU A 19 27.52 4.20 -4.84
C LEU A 19 27.33 5.72 -5.00
N PRO A 20 26.35 6.31 -4.31
CA PRO A 20 26.18 7.76 -4.30
C PRO A 20 27.47 8.43 -3.81
N ASP A 21 27.98 9.38 -4.59
CA ASP A 21 29.04 10.26 -4.11
C ASP A 21 28.49 11.24 -3.05
N GLU A 22 29.37 12.04 -2.44
CA GLU A 22 28.96 12.97 -1.38
C GLU A 22 27.90 14.00 -1.85
N ILE A 23 27.83 14.28 -3.16
CA ILE A 23 26.89 15.23 -3.76
C ILE A 23 25.54 14.53 -4.01
N ASP A 24 25.56 13.28 -4.45
CA ASP A 24 24.39 12.48 -4.79
C ASP A 24 23.74 11.81 -3.58
N LEU A 25 24.44 11.72 -2.45
CA LEU A 25 23.95 11.07 -1.23
C LEU A 25 22.58 11.60 -0.80
N ALA A 26 22.43 12.92 -0.69
CA ALA A 26 21.15 13.53 -0.29
C ALA A 26 19.98 13.15 -1.22
N SER A 27 20.24 13.07 -2.52
CA SER A 27 19.23 12.72 -3.53
C SER A 27 18.89 11.23 -3.48
N SER A 28 19.90 10.38 -3.31
CA SER A 28 19.74 8.94 -3.17
C SER A 28 18.94 8.56 -1.91
N GLU A 29 19.24 9.18 -0.76
CA GLU A 29 18.52 8.97 0.49
C GLU A 29 17.06 9.42 0.37
N TYR A 30 16.82 10.58 -0.26
CA TYR A 30 15.46 11.04 -0.53
C TYR A 30 14.68 10.05 -1.40
N ALA A 31 15.29 9.59 -2.50
CA ALA A 31 14.69 8.59 -3.38
C ALA A 31 14.38 7.28 -2.63
N GLN A 32 15.32 6.79 -1.83
CA GLN A 32 15.14 5.59 -1.01
C GLN A 32 14.00 5.77 -0.01
N SER A 33 13.93 6.92 0.67
CA SER A 33 12.85 7.24 1.61
C SER A 33 11.48 7.26 0.93
N MET A 34 11.40 7.77 -0.32
CA MET A 34 10.19 7.77 -1.11
C MET A 34 9.76 6.35 -1.49
N VAL A 35 10.71 5.51 -1.91
CA VAL A 35 10.46 4.10 -2.24
C VAL A 35 9.91 3.35 -1.02
N PHE A 36 10.49 3.55 0.17
CA PHE A 36 9.95 2.94 1.39
C PHE A 36 8.51 3.36 1.68
N ARG A 37 8.18 4.65 1.55
CA ARG A 37 6.80 5.15 1.72
C ARG A 37 5.82 4.54 0.71
N LEU A 38 6.24 4.32 -0.53
CA LEU A 38 5.41 3.67 -1.55
C LEU A 38 5.17 2.20 -1.20
N ARG A 39 6.23 1.47 -0.82
CA ARG A 39 6.14 0.07 -0.38
C ARG A 39 5.22 -0.09 0.83
N ASP A 40 5.29 0.82 1.80
CA ASP A 40 4.39 0.80 2.95
C ASP A 40 2.93 0.95 2.52
N ARG A 41 2.64 1.87 1.59
CA ARG A 41 1.27 2.05 1.05
C ARG A 41 0.78 0.81 0.32
N GLU A 42 1.63 0.16 -0.48
CA GLU A 42 1.32 -1.09 -1.17
C GLU A 42 1.02 -2.21 -0.17
N LYS A 43 1.84 -2.36 0.87
CA LYS A 43 1.61 -3.34 1.95
C LYS A 43 0.26 -3.12 2.64
N PHE A 44 -0.08 -1.87 2.97
CA PHE A 44 -1.39 -1.56 3.55
C PHE A 44 -2.55 -1.83 2.58
N LEU A 45 -2.34 -1.64 1.27
CA LEU A 45 -3.35 -1.97 0.27
C LEU A 45 -3.57 -3.48 0.18
N LEU A 46 -2.49 -4.28 0.16
CA LEU A 46 -2.58 -5.75 0.17
C LEU A 46 -3.38 -6.26 1.36
N GLN A 47 -3.11 -5.75 2.57
CA GLN A 47 -3.89 -6.08 3.76
C GLN A 47 -5.38 -5.74 3.63
N LYS A 48 -5.72 -4.65 2.92
CA LYS A 48 -7.13 -4.29 2.67
C LYS A 48 -7.78 -5.21 1.65
N ILE A 49 -7.02 -5.68 0.65
CA ILE A 49 -7.49 -6.67 -0.32
C ILE A 49 -7.77 -8.00 0.39
N GLU A 50 -6.85 -8.49 1.23
CA GLU A 50 -7.04 -9.71 2.03
C GLU A 50 -8.31 -9.61 2.89
N LYS A 51 -8.52 -8.48 3.58
CA LYS A 51 -9.75 -8.25 4.35
C LYS A 51 -11.01 -8.24 3.47
N ALA A 52 -10.94 -7.64 2.29
CA ALA A 52 -12.08 -7.63 1.36
C ALA A 52 -12.42 -9.05 0.88
N LEU A 53 -11.41 -9.89 0.62
CA LEU A 53 -11.60 -11.30 0.27
C LEU A 53 -12.28 -12.08 1.40
N VAL A 54 -11.81 -11.92 2.65
CA VAL A 54 -12.46 -12.53 3.82
C VAL A 54 -13.93 -12.13 3.92
N ARG A 55 -14.25 -10.84 3.68
CA ARG A 55 -15.64 -10.37 3.70
C ARG A 55 -16.49 -10.97 2.59
N ILE A 56 -15.90 -11.33 1.45
CA ILE A 56 -16.60 -12.06 0.39
C ILE A 56 -16.94 -13.48 0.87
N GLU A 57 -15.97 -14.16 1.49
CA GLU A 57 -16.15 -15.50 2.05
C GLU A 57 -17.23 -15.52 3.15
N ASP A 58 -17.24 -14.51 4.02
CA ASP A 58 -18.22 -14.35 5.10
C ASP A 58 -19.58 -13.82 4.64
N GLY A 59 -19.73 -13.47 3.35
CA GLY A 59 -20.98 -12.93 2.78
C GLY A 59 -21.32 -11.50 3.22
N THR A 60 -20.37 -10.77 3.83
CA THR A 60 -20.54 -9.38 4.30
C THR A 60 -19.98 -8.34 3.33
N PHE A 61 -19.43 -8.78 2.19
CA PHE A 61 -18.93 -7.88 1.16
C PHE A 61 -20.05 -7.00 0.59
N GLY A 62 -19.74 -5.73 0.39
CA GLY A 62 -20.70 -4.75 -0.11
C GLY A 62 -21.62 -4.14 0.95
N VAL A 63 -21.50 -4.50 2.24
CA VAL A 63 -22.26 -3.87 3.33
C VAL A 63 -21.42 -2.82 4.05
N CYS A 64 -21.99 -1.66 4.38
CA CYS A 64 -21.28 -0.61 5.12
C CYS A 64 -21.05 -1.03 6.58
N GLU A 65 -19.81 -1.03 7.05
CA GLU A 65 -19.46 -1.41 8.45
C GLU A 65 -20.03 -0.47 9.52
N ARG A 66 -20.51 0.72 9.14
CA ARG A 66 -20.99 1.74 10.09
C ARG A 66 -22.51 1.84 10.19
N CYS A 67 -23.20 1.75 9.06
CA CYS A 67 -24.67 1.91 9.03
C CYS A 67 -25.39 0.66 8.53
N GLU A 68 -24.65 -0.40 8.21
CA GLU A 68 -25.20 -1.71 7.77
C GLU A 68 -26.04 -1.65 6.49
N GLU A 69 -26.01 -0.52 5.78
CA GLU A 69 -26.64 -0.33 4.47
C GLU A 69 -25.71 -0.81 3.34
N ASP A 70 -26.29 -1.17 2.19
CA ASP A 70 -25.54 -1.57 1.01
C ASP A 70 -24.66 -0.44 0.45
N ILE A 71 -23.45 -0.81 0.06
CA ILE A 71 -22.51 0.03 -0.68
C ILE A 71 -22.86 -0.09 -2.16
N SER A 72 -22.98 1.05 -2.84
CA SER A 72 -23.36 1.06 -4.25
C SER A 72 -22.36 0.26 -5.11
N PRO A 73 -22.85 -0.53 -6.09
CA PRO A 73 -21.99 -1.35 -6.94
C PRO A 73 -20.96 -0.50 -7.69
N LYS A 74 -21.36 0.66 -8.23
CA LYS A 74 -20.46 1.63 -8.88
C LYS A 74 -19.28 2.05 -8.00
N ARG A 75 -19.48 2.12 -6.67
CA ARG A 75 -18.42 2.47 -5.72
C ARG A 75 -17.50 1.28 -5.46
N LEU A 76 -18.04 0.07 -5.38
CA LEU A 76 -17.24 -1.16 -5.25
C LEU A 76 -16.41 -1.41 -6.52
N ASP A 77 -16.97 -1.15 -7.71
CA ASP A 77 -16.25 -1.23 -8.98
C ASP A 77 -15.07 -0.24 -9.02
N ALA A 78 -15.29 0.99 -8.54
CA ALA A 78 -14.25 2.01 -8.47
C ALA A 78 -13.21 1.73 -7.37
N ARG A 79 -13.64 1.16 -6.24
CA ARG A 79 -12.78 0.88 -5.08
C ARG A 79 -13.31 -0.33 -4.28
N PRO A 80 -12.90 -1.57 -4.64
CA PRO A 80 -13.46 -2.79 -4.05
C PRO A 80 -13.04 -3.03 -2.59
N VAL A 81 -11.96 -2.39 -2.16
CA VAL A 81 -11.47 -2.46 -0.77
C VAL A 81 -12.18 -1.49 0.19
N THR A 82 -13.25 -0.82 -0.25
CA THR A 82 -13.97 0.13 0.59
C THR A 82 -14.88 -0.60 1.58
N THR A 83 -14.89 -0.14 2.83
CA THR A 83 -15.72 -0.75 3.88
C THR A 83 -16.91 0.12 4.30
N LEU A 84 -17.01 1.34 3.75
CA LEU A 84 -18.02 2.33 4.11
C LEU A 84 -18.75 2.83 2.87
N CYS A 85 -20.04 3.15 3.02
CA CYS A 85 -20.80 3.88 2.01
C CYS A 85 -20.33 5.35 1.88
N ILE A 86 -20.80 6.07 0.85
CA ILE A 86 -20.40 7.46 0.57
C ILE A 86 -20.70 8.36 1.78
N ARG A 87 -21.95 8.35 2.26
CA ARG A 87 -22.41 9.16 3.40
C ARG A 87 -21.53 8.96 4.63
N CYS A 88 -21.32 7.70 5.04
CA CYS A 88 -20.51 7.40 6.22
C CYS A 88 -19.05 7.82 6.07
N LYS A 89 -18.49 7.72 4.84
CA LYS A 89 -17.12 8.14 4.58
C LYS A 89 -16.97 9.66 4.56
N GLU A 90 -17.93 10.39 3.99
CA GLU A 90 -17.93 11.85 4.01
C GLU A 90 -18.02 12.41 5.44
N GLU A 91 -18.87 11.82 6.29
CA GLU A 91 -18.95 12.19 7.69
C GLU A 91 -17.63 11.93 8.44
N GLN A 92 -16.98 10.80 8.16
CA GLN A 92 -15.68 10.48 8.74
C GLN A 92 -14.63 11.52 8.33
N GLU A 93 -14.55 11.86 7.04
CA GLU A 93 -13.60 12.85 6.53
C GLU A 93 -13.88 14.26 7.10
N LYS A 94 -15.16 14.63 7.29
CA LYS A 94 -15.54 15.89 7.97
C LYS A 94 -15.04 15.91 9.42
N LYS A 95 -15.17 14.80 10.15
CA LYS A 95 -14.66 14.69 11.53
C LYS A 95 -13.14 14.79 11.55
N GLU A 96 -12.44 14.04 10.69
CA GLU A 96 -10.97 14.08 10.57
C GLU A 96 -10.48 15.51 10.31
N LYS A 97 -11.15 16.28 9.45
CA LYS A 97 -10.83 17.70 9.20
C LYS A 97 -11.10 18.64 10.37
N SER A 98 -11.99 18.29 11.29
CA SER A 98 -12.28 19.11 12.48
C SER A 98 -11.29 18.88 13.62
N TYR A 99 -10.59 17.74 13.62
CA TYR A 99 -9.59 17.38 14.64
C TYR A 99 -8.14 17.64 14.18
N GLY A 100 -7.90 17.72 12.87
CA GLY A 100 -6.60 18.09 12.28
C GLY A 100 -6.46 19.58 12.07
#